data_AF-A0A838JMD2-F1
#
_entry.id   AF-A0A838JMD2-F1
#
_cell.length_a   1.000
_cell.length_b   1.000
_cell.length_c   1.000
_cell.angle_alpha   90.00
_cell.angle_beta   90.00
_cell.angle_gamma   90.00
#
_symmetry.space_group_name_H-M   'P 1'
#
loop_
_entity.id
_entity.type
_entity.pdbx_description
1 polymer ?
#
loop_
_entity_poly.entity_id
_entity_poly.type
_entity_poly.pdbx_seq_one_letter_code
_entity_poly.pdbx_strand_id
1 'polypeptide(L)'
;MAHHGPIRWYNPTLGDFEWREVSKTDEQALEALGGSPYSPTCARTYREWRELGASIGAALMRAGEAAKDQSEDEKREGDAAR
;
A
#
# COMPACT_ATOMS: atom_id res chain seq x y z
N MET A 1 23.05 -11.17 -3.16
CA MET A 1 21.66 -10.79 -3.49
C MET A 1 20.93 -10.61 -2.17
N ALA A 2 20.40 -9.41 -1.88
CA ALA A 2 19.69 -9.18 -0.62
C ALA A 2 18.37 -9.96 -0.65
N HIS A 3 18.28 -11.01 0.17
CA HIS A 3 17.01 -11.69 0.41
C HIS A 3 16.16 -10.75 1.27
N HIS A 4 15.37 -9.89 0.62
CA HIS A 4 14.36 -9.11 1.31
C HIS A 4 13.29 -10.11 1.77
N GLY A 5 13.27 -10.38 3.08
CA GLY A 5 12.27 -11.26 3.69
C GLY A 5 10.84 -10.74 3.50
N PRO A 6 9.83 -11.56 3.80
CA PRO A 6 8.44 -11.15 3.65
C PRO A 6 8.15 -9.90 4.48
N ILE A 7 7.40 -8.97 3.88
CA ILE A 7 6.91 -7.77 4.57
C ILE A 7 5.47 -8.01 5.00
N ARG A 8 5.13 -7.42 6.15
CA ARG A 8 3.74 -7.25 6.55
C ARG A 8 3.28 -5.88 6.06
N TRP A 9 2.23 -5.86 5.25
CA TRP A 9 1.70 -4.61 4.70
C TRP A 9 0.17 -4.65 4.69
N TYR A 10 -0.47 -3.49 4.63
CA TYR A 10 -1.92 -3.41 4.47
C TYR A 10 -2.27 -3.60 3.00
N ASN A 11 -2.99 -4.67 2.68
CA ASN A 11 -3.46 -4.90 1.32
C ASN A 11 -4.79 -4.18 1.12
N PRO A 12 -4.83 -3.12 0.29
CA PRO A 12 -6.04 -2.32 0.10
C PRO A 12 -7.15 -3.06 -0.65
N THR A 13 -6.82 -4.15 -1.34
CA THR A 13 -7.81 -5.03 -1.98
C THR A 13 -8.45 -5.99 -0.97
N LEU A 14 -7.70 -6.45 0.04
CA LEU A 14 -8.23 -7.27 1.13
C LEU A 14 -8.88 -6.44 2.24
N GLY A 15 -8.51 -5.16 2.37
CA GLY A 15 -8.92 -4.30 3.48
C GLY A 15 -8.33 -4.73 4.83
N ASP A 16 -7.24 -5.50 4.82
CA ASP A 16 -6.55 -5.98 6.03
C ASP A 16 -5.04 -6.21 5.76
N PHE A 17 -4.30 -6.52 6.81
CA PHE A 17 -2.87 -6.82 6.74
C PHE A 17 -2.60 -8.22 6.17
N GLU A 18 -1.67 -8.29 5.23
CA GLU A 18 -1.15 -9.56 4.72
C GLU A 18 0.39 -9.61 4.83
N TRP A 19 0.91 -10.84 4.83
CA TRP A 19 2.34 -11.10 4.64
C TRP A 19 2.59 -11.42 3.17
N ARG A 20 3.56 -10.73 2.57
CA ARG A 20 3.92 -10.92 1.17
C ARG A 20 5.43 -10.82 0.97
N GLU A 21 5.96 -11.59 0.03
CA GLU A 21 7.33 -11.38 -0.44
C GLU A 21 7.48 -10.01 -1.09
N VAL A 22 8.59 -9.33 -0.82
CA VAL A 22 8.87 -8.02 -1.41
C VAL A 22 9.02 -8.20 -2.92
N SER A 23 8.22 -7.45 -3.68
CA SER A 23 8.32 -7.39 -5.13
C SER A 23 9.75 -7.01 -5.56
N LYS A 24 10.27 -7.74 -6.54
CA LYS A 24 11.64 -7.51 -7.05
C LYS A 24 11.74 -6.27 -7.94
N THR A 25 10.62 -5.83 -8.50
CA THR A 25 10.53 -4.68 -9.40
C THR A 25 9.41 -3.74 -8.96
N ASP A 26 9.58 -2.47 -9.30
CA ASP A 26 8.59 -1.42 -9.06
C ASP A 26 7.26 -1.71 -9.77
N GLU A 27 7.29 -2.32 -10.95
CA GLU A 27 6.09 -2.72 -11.72
C GLU A 27 5.25 -3.75 -10.97
N GLN A 28 5.89 -4.79 -10.41
CA GLN A 28 5.19 -5.81 -9.61
C GLN A 28 4.64 -5.23 -8.30
N ALA A 29 5.31 -4.23 -7.73
CA ALA A 29 4.81 -3.52 -6.56
C ALA A 29 3.57 -2.67 -6.92
N LEU A 30 3.59 -1.98 -8.05
CA LEU A 30 2.45 -1.19 -8.52
C LEU A 30 1.26 -2.07 -8.93
N GLU A 31 1.50 -3.23 -9.53
CA GLU A 31 0.45 -4.20 -9.85
C GLU A 31 -0.22 -4.72 -8.57
N ALA A 32 0.55 -4.97 -7.51
CA ALA A 32 0.02 -5.36 -6.20
C ALA A 32 -0.89 -4.30 -5.56
N LEU A 33 -0.66 -3.02 -5.87
CA LEU A 33 -1.48 -1.90 -5.44
C LEU A 33 -2.71 -1.71 -6.34
N GLY A 34 -2.68 -2.27 -7.56
CA GLY A 34 -3.76 -2.25 -8.51
C GLY A 34 -4.87 -3.23 -8.11
N GLY A 35 -6.12 -2.75 -8.13
CA GLY A 35 -7.30 -3.56 -7.84
C GLY A 35 -8.15 -3.06 -6.67
N SER A 36 -7.66 -2.07 -5.93
CA SER A 36 -8.44 -1.38 -4.89
C SER A 36 -9.02 -0.05 -5.39
N PRO A 37 -10.12 0.46 -4.82
CA PRO A 37 -10.57 1.83 -5.09
C PRO A 37 -9.51 2.88 -4.69
N TYR A 38 -8.62 2.54 -3.76
CA TYR A 38 -7.52 3.39 -3.31
C TYR A 38 -6.26 3.32 -4.19
N SER A 39 -6.30 2.57 -5.31
CA SER A 39 -5.16 2.38 -6.23
C SER A 39 -4.46 3.70 -6.61
N PRO A 40 -5.17 4.81 -6.91
CA PRO A 40 -4.50 6.08 -7.25
C PRO A 40 -3.65 6.65 -6.11
N THR A 41 -4.18 6.65 -4.88
CA THR A 41 -3.46 7.17 -3.71
C THR A 41 -2.29 6.26 -3.35
N CYS A 42 -2.51 4.95 -3.35
CA CYS A 42 -1.47 3.94 -3.18
C CYS A 42 -0.30 4.16 -4.14
N ALA A 43 -0.58 4.27 -5.45
CA ALA A 43 0.44 4.44 -6.48
C ALA A 43 1.19 5.77 -6.33
N ARG A 44 0.51 6.85 -5.93
CA ARG A 44 1.13 8.14 -5.65
C ARG A 44 2.09 8.04 -4.46
N THR A 45 1.61 7.57 -3.31
CA THR A 45 2.43 7.41 -2.11
C THR A 45 3.61 6.48 -2.38
N TYR A 46 3.40 5.38 -3.09
CA TYR A 46 4.49 4.49 -3.49
C TYR A 46 5.60 5.26 -4.25
N ARG A 47 5.24 6.03 -5.28
CA ARG A 47 6.21 6.79 -6.09
C ARG A 47 6.95 7.84 -5.28
N GLU A 48 6.25 8.61 -4.44
CA GLU A 48 6.86 9.62 -3.56
C GLU A 48 7.94 8.99 -2.67
N TRP A 49 7.66 7.83 -2.07
CA TRP A 49 8.63 7.14 -1.23
C TRP A 49 9.81 6.57 -2.03
N ARG A 50 9.58 6.13 -3.27
CA ARG A 50 10.66 5.68 -4.16
C ARG A 50 11.58 6.83 -4.58
N GLU A 51 11.02 8.02 -4.85
CA GLU A 51 11.79 9.24 -5.14
C GLU A 51 12.67 9.67 -3.94
N LEU A 52 12.19 9.43 -2.71
CA LEU A 52 12.96 9.65 -1.48
C LEU A 52 14.02 8.56 -1.20
N GLY A 53 14.18 7.58 -2.09
CA GLY A 53 15.17 6.51 -1.96
C GLY A 53 14.74 5.34 -1.08
N ALA A 54 13.45 5.24 -0.72
CA ALA A 54 12.96 4.09 0.04
C ALA A 54 13.06 2.80 -0.78
N SER A 55 13.26 1.67 -0.10
CA SER A 55 13.20 0.36 -0.75
C SER A 55 11.77 0.05 -1.24
N ILE A 56 11.64 -0.86 -2.21
CA ILE A 56 10.33 -1.30 -2.72
C ILE A 56 9.42 -1.77 -1.58
N GLY A 57 9.96 -2.55 -0.64
CA GLY A 57 9.18 -3.05 0.50
C GLY A 57 8.72 -1.94 1.44
N ALA A 58 9.59 -0.95 1.72
CA ALA A 58 9.22 0.20 2.54
C ALA A 58 8.15 1.07 1.86
N ALA A 59 8.32 1.34 0.56
CA ALA A 59 7.35 2.12 -0.22
C ALA A 59 5.98 1.39 -0.30
N LEU A 60 5.97 0.06 -0.46
CA LEU A 60 4.75 -0.75 -0.43
C LEU A 60 4.02 -0.66 0.91
N MET A 61 4.74 -0.80 2.03
CA MET A 61 4.14 -0.68 3.37
C MET A 61 3.47 0.68 3.56
N ARG A 62 4.13 1.77 3.13
CA ARG A 62 3.59 3.13 3.23
C ARG A 62 2.41 3.38 2.28
N ALA A 63 2.43 2.80 1.08
CA ALA A 63 1.29 2.85 0.17
C ALA A 63 0.06 2.14 0.75
N GLY A 64 0.25 0.96 1.35
CA GLY A 64 -0.83 0.26 2.05
C GLY A 64 -1.40 1.05 3.22
N GLU A 65 -0.54 1.65 4.05
CA GLU A 65 -0.95 2.50 5.18
C GLU A 65 -1.81 3.69 4.72
N ALA A 66 -1.42 4.37 3.63
CA ALA A 66 -2.20 5.46 3.07
C ALA A 66 -3.61 5.05 2.57
N ALA A 67 -3.78 3.80 2.14
CA ALA A 67 -5.10 3.27 1.81
C ALA A 67 -5.91 2.91 3.06
N LYS A 68 -5.26 2.39 4.10
CA LYS A 68 -5.92 2.14 5.38
C LYS A 68 -6.51 3.44 5.93
N ASP A 69 -5.71 4.51 5.98
CA ASP A 69 -6.14 5.81 6.50
C ASP A 69 -7.37 6.35 5.75
N GLN A 70 -7.36 6.35 4.42
CA GLN A 70 -8.53 6.75 3.63
C GLN A 70 -9.75 5.85 3.86
N SER A 71 -9.56 4.53 3.97
CA SER A 71 -10.68 3.62 4.24
C SER A 71 -11.30 3.84 5.63
N GLU A 72 -10.49 4.24 6.61
CA GLU A 72 -10.96 4.56 7.96
C GLU A 72 -11.67 5.92 8.01
N ASP A 73 -11.21 6.90 7.23
CA ASP A 73 -11.87 8.20 7.08
C ASP A 73 -13.24 8.07 6.41
N GLU A 74 -13.36 7.30 5.32
CA GLU A 74 -14.66 7.05 4.67
C GLU A 74 -15.67 6.35 5.60
N LYS A 75 -15.20 5.38 6.41
CA LYS A 75 -16.05 4.73 7.43
C LYS A 75 -16.53 5.72 8.49
N ARG A 76 -15.67 6.66 8.90
CA ARG A 76 -16.00 7.66 9.92
C ARG A 76 -16.98 8.71 9.39
N GLU A 77 -16.86 9.13 8.12
CA GLU A 77 -17.84 10.01 7.47
C GLU A 77 -19.19 9.31 7.24
N GLY A 78 -19.20 8.02 6.94
CA GLY A 78 -20.43 7.23 6.78
C GLY A 78 -21.23 7.06 8.09
N ASP A 79 -20.56 6.97 9.23
CA ASP A 79 -21.20 6.80 10.54
C ASP A 79 -21.80 8.12 11.08
N ALA A 80 -21.20 9.27 10.70
CA ALA A 80 -21.69 10.60 11.08
C ALA A 80 -22.93 11.07 10.31
N ALA A 81 -23.32 10.36 9.24
CA ALA A 81 -24.45 10.71 8.38
C ALA A 81 -25.76 9.99 8.73
N ARG A 82 -25.85 9.33 9.90
CA ARG A 82 -26.99 8.48 10.28
C ARG A 82 -27.77 8.98 11.50
#